data_AF-A0A3B3WL18-F1
#
_entry.id   AF-A0A3B3WL18-F1
#
_cell.length_a   1.000
_cell.length_b   1.000
_cell.length_c   1.000
_cell.angle_alpha   90.00
_cell.angle_beta   90.00
_cell.angle_gamma   90.00
#
_symmetry.space_group_name_H-M   'P 1'
#
loop_
_entity.id
_entity.type
_entity.pdbx_description
1 polymer ?
#
loop_
_entity_poly.entity_id
_entity_poly.type
_entity_poly.pdbx_seq_one_letter_code
_entity_poly.pdbx_strand_id
1 'polypeptide(L)'
;MPGQKRKYNVRFPPGRIKKIMQKDTEVGRIAMAVPVIIARALEMFLKSLLTKTCLITQAKFNNIVSVAHMKQCIESEKLFHFLKDLAEGATSTATQKDNQGLSVWPPIHRSQRSTSAYNVDFPAAHLFCSHVIRLWSDSTKQNKKKKQDKNSVHNSLHQSVFGQ
;
A
#
# COMPACT_ATOMS: atom_id res chain seq x y z
N MET A 1 5.31 -42.14 -4.56
CA MET A 1 4.99 -41.09 -5.55
C MET A 1 5.47 -39.74 -5.01
N PRO A 2 6.21 -38.91 -5.77
CA PRO A 2 6.64 -37.61 -5.26
C PRO A 2 5.42 -36.69 -5.11
N GLY A 3 5.13 -36.30 -3.86
CA GLY A 3 3.98 -35.46 -3.52
C GLY A 3 4.06 -34.11 -4.24
N GLN A 4 2.99 -33.75 -4.95
CA GLN A 4 2.86 -32.48 -5.65
C GLN A 4 2.97 -31.33 -4.64
N LYS A 5 4.14 -30.71 -4.55
CA LYS A 5 4.36 -29.49 -3.76
C LYS A 5 3.37 -28.43 -4.25
N ARG A 6 2.39 -28.09 -3.42
CA ARG A 6 1.44 -27.00 -3.68
C ARG A 6 2.26 -25.71 -3.83
N LYS A 7 2.28 -25.16 -5.05
CA LYS A 7 2.88 -23.86 -5.34
C LYS A 7 1.91 -22.81 -4.80
N TYR A 8 2.31 -22.07 -3.77
CA TYR A 8 1.53 -20.92 -3.31
C TYR A 8 1.47 -19.89 -4.43
N ASN A 9 0.27 -19.58 -4.92
CA ASN A 9 0.06 -18.57 -5.96
C ASN A 9 0.15 -17.19 -5.30
N VAL A 10 1.30 -16.52 -5.38
CA VAL A 10 1.52 -15.18 -4.82
C VAL A 10 2.12 -14.27 -5.89
N ARG A 11 1.73 -12.99 -5.90
CA ARG A 11 2.20 -12.03 -6.90
C ARG A 11 3.71 -11.78 -6.81
N PHE A 12 4.24 -11.76 -5.60
CA PHE A 12 5.67 -11.58 -5.35
C PHE A 12 6.36 -12.92 -5.09
N PRO A 13 7.44 -13.27 -5.81
CA PRO A 13 8.15 -14.53 -5.61
C PRO A 13 8.74 -14.64 -4.19
N PRO A 14 8.44 -15.72 -3.43
CA PRO A 14 8.96 -15.90 -2.06
C PRO A 14 10.50 -15.86 -1.98
N GLY A 15 11.19 -16.39 -3.00
CA GLY A 15 12.65 -16.38 -3.06
C GLY A 15 13.26 -14.98 -3.17
N ARG A 16 12.57 -14.02 -3.81
CA ARG A 16 13.03 -12.63 -3.87
C ARG A 16 12.87 -11.94 -2.52
N ILE A 17 11.76 -12.19 -1.82
CA ILE A 17 11.50 -11.66 -0.48
C ILE A 17 12.54 -12.21 0.50
N LYS A 18 12.81 -13.52 0.48
CA LYS A 18 13.85 -14.13 1.31
C LYS A 18 15.22 -13.47 1.10
N LYS A 19 15.60 -13.21 -0.15
CA LYS A 19 16.87 -12.53 -0.47
C LYS A 19 16.94 -11.11 0.10
N ILE A 20 15.84 -10.36 0.07
CA ILE A 20 15.78 -9.01 0.65
C ILE A 20 15.86 -9.08 2.17
N MET A 21 15.12 -9.99 2.81
CA MET A 21 15.17 -10.20 4.26
C MET A 21 16.58 -10.55 4.75
N GLN A 22 17.30 -11.42 4.02
CA GLN A 22 18.67 -11.83 4.36
C GLN A 22 19.76 -10.84 3.93
N LYS A 23 19.39 -9.65 3.43
CA LYS A 23 20.36 -8.54 3.33
C LYS A 23 20.73 -8.00 4.70
N ASP A 24 19.86 -8.18 5.68
CA ASP A 24 20.09 -7.82 7.06
C ASP A 24 20.90 -8.92 7.76
N THR A 25 22.02 -8.53 8.38
CA THR A 25 22.93 -9.42 9.09
C THR A 25 22.31 -10.05 10.32
N GLU A 26 21.30 -9.40 10.91
CA GLU A 26 20.58 -9.87 12.10
C GLU A 26 19.55 -10.97 11.75
N VAL A 27 19.25 -11.19 10.47
CA VAL A 27 18.23 -12.16 10.04
C VAL A 27 18.84 -13.52 9.74
N GLY A 28 18.67 -14.45 10.69
CA GLY A 28 19.11 -15.84 10.56
C GLY A 28 18.23 -16.75 9.68
N ARG A 29 17.81 -17.91 10.22
CA ARG A 29 16.99 -18.88 9.46
C ARG A 29 15.53 -18.42 9.40
N ILE A 30 14.98 -18.35 8.20
CA ILE A 30 13.60 -17.93 7.95
C ILE A 30 12.73 -19.14 7.64
N ALA A 31 11.59 -19.27 8.33
CA ALA A 31 10.60 -20.31 8.06
C ALA A 31 9.95 -20.14 6.67
N MET A 32 9.62 -21.25 6.01
CA MET A 32 9.12 -21.24 4.63
C MET A 32 7.83 -20.43 4.42
N ALA A 33 6.98 -20.34 5.45
CA ALA A 33 5.72 -19.61 5.38
C ALA A 33 5.90 -18.08 5.40
N VAL A 34 6.96 -17.56 6.04
CA VAL A 34 7.13 -16.12 6.29
C VAL A 34 7.22 -15.31 4.99
N PRO A 35 8.06 -15.69 3.99
CA PRO A 35 8.10 -14.97 2.72
C PRO A 35 6.79 -15.01 1.94
N VAL A 36 6.00 -16.08 2.09
CA VAL A 36 4.68 -16.21 1.42
C VAL A 36 3.66 -15.24 2.03
N ILE A 37 3.65 -15.10 3.35
CA ILE A 37 2.77 -14.16 4.07
C ILE A 37 3.15 -12.72 3.72
N ILE A 38 4.44 -12.39 3.74
CA ILE A 38 4.94 -11.06 3.37
C ILE A 38 4.53 -10.72 1.93
N ALA A 39 4.58 -11.68 1.00
CA ALA A 39 4.13 -11.45 -0.38
C ALA A 39 2.67 -10.98 -0.44
N ARG A 40 1.79 -11.56 0.38
CA ARG A 40 0.38 -11.16 0.46
C ARG A 40 0.20 -9.81 1.14
N ALA A 41 0.95 -9.55 2.21
CA ALA A 41 0.94 -8.25 2.88
C ALA A 41 1.38 -7.11 1.94
N LEU A 42 2.43 -7.32 1.14
CA LEU A 42 2.90 -6.36 0.14
C LEU A 42 1.84 -6.08 -0.94
N GLU A 43 1.08 -7.10 -1.34
CA GLU A 43 -0.04 -6.93 -2.28
C GLU A 43 -1.14 -6.02 -1.70
N MET A 44 -1.51 -6.24 -0.44
CA MET A 44 -2.49 -5.40 0.26
C MET A 44 -1.96 -3.99 0.48
N PHE A 45 -0.68 -3.86 0.84
CA PHE A 45 -0.01 -2.58 1.03
C PHE A 45 -0.03 -1.73 -0.24
N LEU A 46 0.39 -2.29 -1.39
CA LEU A 46 0.41 -1.56 -2.65
C LEU A 46 -1.00 -1.16 -3.11
N LYS A 47 -1.99 -2.04 -2.95
CA LYS A 47 -3.40 -1.70 -3.22
C LYS A 47 -3.85 -0.51 -2.38
N SER A 48 -3.52 -0.49 -1.09
CA SER A 48 -3.88 0.61 -0.19
C SER A 48 -3.20 1.92 -0.60
N LEU A 49 -1.89 1.89 -0.80
CA LEU A 49 -1.10 3.07 -1.18
C LEU A 49 -1.57 3.67 -2.52
N LEU A 50 -1.77 2.83 -3.54
CA LEU A 50 -2.20 3.29 -4.86
C LEU A 50 -3.64 3.81 -4.85
N THR A 51 -4.54 3.14 -4.13
CA THR A 51 -5.93 3.62 -3.99
C THR A 51 -5.95 5.02 -3.37
N LYS A 52 -5.22 5.21 -2.26
CA LYS A 52 -5.16 6.50 -1.56
C LYS A 52 -4.53 7.60 -2.41
N THR A 53 -3.45 7.28 -3.10
CA THR A 53 -2.79 8.22 -4.03
C THR A 53 -3.71 8.60 -5.19
N CYS A 54 -4.47 7.64 -5.71
CA CYS A 54 -5.45 7.87 -6.78
C CYS A 54 -6.57 8.80 -6.30
N LEU A 55 -7.06 8.66 -5.05
CA LEU A 55 -8.05 9.58 -4.48
C LEU A 55 -7.53 11.03 -4.44
N ILE A 56 -6.27 11.23 -4.05
CA ILE A 56 -5.63 12.56 -4.06
C ILE A 56 -5.50 13.11 -5.49
N THR A 57 -5.17 12.24 -6.45
CA THR A 57 -5.02 12.59 -7.86
C THR A 57 -6.36 13.07 -8.44
N GLN A 58 -7.44 12.31 -8.18
CA GLN A 58 -8.78 12.65 -8.62
C GLN A 58 -9.33 13.91 -7.94
N ALA A 59 -9.02 14.13 -6.66
CA ALA A 59 -9.38 15.35 -5.95
C ALA A 59 -8.73 16.61 -6.56
N LYS A 60 -7.63 16.45 -7.29
CA LYS A 60 -6.97 17.52 -8.07
C LYS A 60 -7.37 17.52 -9.54
N PHE A 61 -8.42 16.79 -9.92
CA PHE A 61 -8.92 16.63 -11.29
C PHE A 61 -7.85 16.15 -12.29
N ASN A 62 -6.88 15.37 -11.80
CA ASN A 62 -5.83 14.81 -12.62
C ASN A 62 -6.06 13.31 -12.82
N ASN A 63 -5.75 12.83 -14.03
CA ASN A 63 -5.87 11.42 -14.41
C ASN A 63 -4.54 10.66 -14.29
N ILE A 64 -3.44 11.39 -14.02
CA ILE A 64 -2.09 10.85 -13.96
C ILE A 64 -1.53 10.99 -12.54
N VAL A 65 -1.14 9.86 -11.95
CA VAL A 65 -0.47 9.85 -10.65
C VAL A 65 0.95 10.39 -10.80
N SER A 66 1.24 11.49 -10.10
CA SER A 66 2.58 12.10 -10.02
C SER A 66 3.24 11.82 -8.67
N VAL A 67 4.57 11.97 -8.62
CA VAL A 67 5.38 11.86 -7.37
C VAL A 67 4.85 12.82 -6.30
N ALA A 68 4.40 14.02 -6.70
CA ALA A 68 3.80 14.98 -5.77
C ALA A 68 2.54 14.45 -5.08
N HIS A 69 1.71 13.67 -5.79
CA HIS A 69 0.51 13.06 -5.19
C HIS A 69 0.88 11.94 -4.21
N MET A 70 1.91 11.15 -4.53
CA MET A 70 2.42 10.12 -3.62
C MET A 70 3.03 10.73 -2.36
N LYS A 71 3.81 11.81 -2.49
CA LYS A 71 4.38 12.52 -1.33
C LYS A 71 3.30 13.05 -0.40
N GLN A 72 2.28 13.70 -0.96
CA GLN A 72 1.13 14.16 -0.18
C GLN A 72 0.38 13.00 0.50
N CYS A 73 0.24 11.85 -0.17
CA CYS A 73 -0.36 10.64 0.41
C CYS A 73 0.43 10.15 1.64
N ILE A 74 1.75 10.10 1.52
CA ILE A 74 2.68 9.64 2.57
C ILE A 74 2.66 10.58 3.78
N GLU A 75 2.54 11.89 3.55
CA GLU A 75 2.46 12.89 4.63
C GLU A 75 1.12 12.88 5.36
N SER A 76 0.03 12.53 4.65
CA SER A 76 -1.33 12.54 5.19
C SER A 76 -1.63 11.30 6.06
N GLU A 77 -1.07 10.14 5.71
CA GLU A 77 -1.41 8.85 6.33
C GLU A 77 -0.27 8.36 7.22
N LYS A 78 -0.50 8.30 8.54
CA LYS A 78 0.49 7.88 9.55
C LYS A 78 1.13 6.51 9.24
N LEU A 79 0.35 5.59 8.69
CA LEU A 79 0.82 4.24 8.34
C LEU A 79 1.88 4.23 7.23
N PHE A 80 1.98 5.29 6.43
CA PHE A 80 2.95 5.41 5.34
C PHE A 80 4.19 6.22 5.72
N HIS A 81 4.32 6.72 6.95
CA HIS A 81 5.44 7.57 7.35
C HIS A 81 6.81 6.92 7.20
N PHE A 82 6.89 5.58 7.22
CA PHE A 82 8.13 4.85 6.94
C PHE A 82 8.68 5.08 5.53
N LEU A 83 7.89 5.70 4.63
CA LEU A 83 8.30 6.08 3.28
C LEU A 83 8.75 7.55 3.15
N LYS A 84 8.66 8.38 4.20
CA LYS A 84 8.94 9.82 4.10
C LYS A 84 10.35 10.11 3.63
N ASP A 85 11.34 9.53 4.29
CA ASP A 85 12.75 9.74 3.97
C ASP A 85 13.07 9.31 2.53
N LEU A 86 12.44 8.22 2.05
CA LEU A 86 12.56 7.75 0.67
C LEU A 86 11.89 8.68 -0.33
N ALA A 87 10.72 9.24 0.02
CA ALA A 87 9.96 10.14 -0.84
C ALA A 87 10.61 11.52 -0.99
N GLU A 88 11.29 12.01 0.05
CA GLU A 88 12.03 13.27 0.02
C GLU A 88 13.21 13.19 -0.96
N GLY A 89 14.00 12.11 -0.89
CA GLY A 89 15.11 11.86 -1.82
C GLY A 89 14.67 11.78 -3.30
N ALA A 90 13.47 11.25 -3.56
CA ALA A 90 12.93 11.12 -4.92
C ALA A 90 12.55 12.47 -5.57
N THR A 91 12.28 13.51 -4.79
CA THR A 91 11.94 14.85 -5.30
C THR A 91 13.14 15.78 -5.47
N SER A 92 14.30 15.41 -4.93
CA SER A 92 15.50 16.27 -4.86
C SER A 92 16.56 15.93 -5.93
N THR A 93 16.17 15.59 -7.15
CA THR A 93 17.12 15.51 -8.27
C THR A 93 17.51 16.91 -8.75
N ALA A 94 18.27 17.63 -7.93
CA ALA A 94 19.07 18.81 -8.29
C ALA A 94 20.16 19.10 -7.24
N THR A 95 21.05 18.16 -6.90
CA THR A 95 22.52 18.38 -6.69
C THR A 95 23.26 17.10 -6.25
N GLN A 96 24.47 16.93 -6.79
CA GLN A 96 25.49 15.87 -6.66
C GLN A 96 26.08 15.81 -5.22
N LYS A 97 26.64 14.72 -4.63
CA LYS A 97 27.82 13.89 -4.98
C LYS A 97 28.05 12.94 -3.77
N ASP A 98 28.10 11.61 -3.90
CA ASP A 98 29.34 10.83 -4.03
C ASP A 98 29.13 9.35 -4.44
N ASN A 99 30.16 8.81 -5.10
CA ASN A 99 30.17 7.57 -5.88
C ASN A 99 30.05 6.28 -5.06
N GLN A 100 29.10 5.41 -5.46
CA GLN A 100 29.35 3.99 -5.73
C GLN A 100 28.12 3.34 -6.42
N GLY A 101 28.29 2.91 -7.67
CA GLY A 101 27.37 1.99 -8.37
C GLY A 101 26.23 2.63 -9.17
N LEU A 102 26.58 3.35 -10.24
CA LEU A 102 25.65 3.68 -11.33
C LEU A 102 24.98 2.40 -11.88
N SER A 103 23.73 2.15 -11.49
CA SER A 103 22.79 1.48 -12.39
C SER A 103 21.91 2.56 -12.99
N VAL A 104 22.44 3.17 -14.05
CA VAL A 104 21.68 4.01 -14.98
C VAL A 104 20.53 3.15 -15.50
N TRP A 105 19.32 3.41 -15.02
CA TRP A 105 18.15 3.13 -15.84
C TRP A 105 18.25 4.07 -17.04
N PRO A 106 18.23 3.56 -18.28
CA PRO A 106 18.32 4.43 -19.43
C PRO A 106 17.14 5.42 -19.41
N PRO A 107 17.38 6.69 -19.76
CA PRO A 107 16.30 7.66 -19.95
C PRO A 107 15.36 7.09 -21.01
N ILE A 108 14.07 6.97 -20.67
CA ILE A 108 13.05 6.66 -21.67
C ILE A 108 13.05 7.83 -22.65
N HIS A 109 13.68 7.63 -23.81
CA HIS A 109 13.54 8.50 -24.95
C HIS A 109 12.05 8.63 -25.27
N ARG A 110 11.52 9.82 -25.04
CA ARG A 110 10.28 10.32 -25.60
C ARG A 110 10.45 10.34 -27.12
N SER A 111 10.15 9.23 -27.77
CA SER A 111 10.06 9.11 -29.22
C SER A 111 8.59 9.12 -29.60
N GLN A 112 8.19 10.11 -30.41
CA GLN A 112 6.92 10.06 -31.11
C GLN A 112 6.84 8.76 -31.91
N ARG A 113 5.87 7.91 -31.59
CA ARG A 113 5.36 6.92 -32.55
C ARG A 113 3.86 6.75 -32.38
N SER A 114 3.16 7.33 -33.34
CA SER A 114 1.87 6.94 -33.93
C SER A 114 1.01 5.95 -33.14
N THR A 115 -0.14 6.46 -32.68
CA THR A 115 -1.46 5.81 -32.67
C THR A 115 -1.46 4.33 -33.07
N SER A 116 -1.55 3.45 -32.08
CA SER A 116 -2.18 2.14 -32.28
C SER A 116 -2.92 1.77 -31.01
N ALA A 117 -4.23 1.61 -31.19
CA ALA A 117 -5.24 1.44 -30.17
C ALA A 117 -4.96 0.26 -29.24
N TYR A 118 -4.68 0.55 -27.97
CA TYR A 118 -5.24 -0.22 -26.88
C TYR A 118 -6.39 0.63 -26.33
N ASN A 119 -7.60 0.36 -26.81
CA ASN A 119 -8.80 0.86 -26.18
C ASN A 119 -8.88 0.19 -24.79
N VAL A 120 -8.34 0.86 -23.79
CA VAL A 120 -8.94 0.80 -22.45
C VAL A 120 -10.02 1.87 -22.42
N ASP A 121 -11.05 1.62 -23.22
CA ASP A 121 -12.37 2.15 -22.94
C ASP A 121 -12.70 1.73 -21.51
N PHE A 122 -12.56 2.66 -20.58
CA PHE A 122 -13.09 2.57 -19.23
C PHE A 122 -14.26 3.56 -19.09
N PRO A 123 -15.37 3.39 -19.84
CA PRO A 123 -16.49 4.31 -19.79
C PRO A 123 -17.38 3.91 -18.60
N ALA A 124 -16.97 4.22 -17.37
CA ALA A 124 -17.86 4.28 -16.18
C ALA A 124 -17.14 4.67 -14.86
N ALA A 125 -15.96 5.31 -14.89
CA ALA A 125 -15.26 5.69 -13.66
C ALA A 125 -16.01 6.72 -12.78
N HIS A 126 -17.06 7.35 -13.31
CA HIS A 126 -17.87 8.30 -12.55
C HIS A 126 -18.83 7.63 -11.53
N LEU A 127 -19.17 6.36 -11.72
CA LEU A 127 -20.13 5.64 -10.85
C LEU A 127 -19.46 4.66 -9.87
N PHE A 128 -18.27 4.16 -10.19
CA PHE A 128 -17.56 3.23 -9.30
C PHE A 128 -16.82 3.93 -8.14
N CYS A 129 -16.44 5.21 -8.29
CA CYS A 129 -15.69 5.91 -7.25
C CYS A 129 -16.56 6.39 -6.08
N SER A 130 -17.82 6.76 -6.33
CA SER A 130 -18.78 7.16 -5.28
C SER A 130 -19.13 6.02 -4.32
N HIS A 131 -19.15 4.77 -4.80
CA HIS A 131 -19.46 3.61 -3.96
C HIS A 131 -18.27 3.21 -3.06
N VAL A 132 -17.03 3.33 -3.54
CA VAL A 132 -15.82 3.06 -2.75
C VAL A 132 -15.55 4.15 -1.70
N ILE A 133 -15.85 5.42 -2.01
CA ILE A 133 -15.82 6.51 -1.03
C ILE A 133 -16.83 6.27 0.11
N ARG A 134 -18.04 5.80 -0.23
CA ARG A 134 -19.08 5.48 0.78
C ARG A 134 -18.70 4.27 1.64
N LEU A 135 -18.16 3.20 1.06
CA LEU A 135 -17.74 2.00 1.79
C LEU A 135 -16.53 2.22 2.71
N TRP A 136 -15.56 3.06 2.34
CA TRP A 136 -14.44 3.39 3.23
C TRP A 136 -14.87 4.38 4.33
N SER A 137 -15.77 5.31 4.03
CA SER A 137 -16.36 6.21 5.04
C SER A 137 -17.20 5.44 6.08
N ASP A 138 -17.88 4.36 5.70
CA ASP A 138 -18.65 3.53 6.64
C ASP A 138 -17.76 2.65 7.54
N SER A 139 -16.62 2.18 7.04
CA SER A 139 -15.68 1.33 7.79
C SER A 139 -15.09 2.06 9.01
N THR A 140 -14.90 3.39 8.93
CA THR A 140 -14.39 4.20 10.05
C THR A 140 -15.45 4.53 11.12
N LYS A 141 -16.75 4.50 10.78
CA LYS A 141 -17.84 4.71 11.75
C LYS A 141 -18.16 3.47 12.59
N GLN A 142 -18.09 2.28 12.00
CA GLN A 142 -18.32 1.01 12.72
C GLN A 142 -17.29 0.79 13.85
N ASN A 143 -16.03 1.25 13.67
CA ASN A 143 -14.99 1.06 14.68
C ASN A 143 -15.13 2.04 15.89
N LYS A 144 -15.82 3.17 15.71
CA LYS A 144 -16.13 4.11 16.81
C LYS A 144 -17.34 3.65 17.63
N LYS A 145 -18.38 3.09 16.99
CA LYS A 145 -19.58 2.55 17.66
C LYS A 145 -19.23 1.37 18.58
N LYS A 146 -18.38 0.45 18.11
CA LYS A 146 -17.95 -0.74 18.87
C LYS A 146 -17.15 -0.41 20.15
N LYS A 147 -16.57 0.79 20.26
CA LYS A 147 -15.86 1.25 21.47
C LYS A 147 -16.81 1.84 22.51
N GLN A 148 -17.97 2.33 22.09
CA GLN A 148 -18.98 2.89 23.00
C GLN A 148 -19.84 1.78 23.63
N ASP A 149 -20.17 0.74 22.86
CA ASP A 149 -20.98 -0.39 23.35
C ASP A 149 -20.23 -1.24 24.39
N LYS A 150 -18.90 -1.39 24.24
CA LYS A 150 -18.07 -2.10 25.23
C LYS A 150 -17.95 -1.36 26.57
N ASN A 151 -17.94 -0.02 26.55
CA ASN A 151 -17.90 0.77 27.77
C ASN A 151 -19.27 0.81 28.50
N SER A 152 -20.38 0.63 27.78
CA SER A 152 -21.72 0.58 28.37
C SER A 152 -21.96 -0.74 29.12
N VAL A 153 -21.58 -1.89 28.53
CA VAL A 153 -21.75 -3.20 29.16
C VAL A 153 -20.88 -3.35 30.42
N HIS A 154 -19.67 -2.79 30.43
CA HIS A 154 -18.79 -2.85 31.60
C HIS A 154 -19.27 -1.97 32.77
N ASN A 155 -19.97 -0.87 32.50
CA ASN A 155 -20.54 -0.01 33.55
C ASN A 155 -21.86 -0.55 34.12
N SER A 156 -22.60 -1.37 33.36
CA SER A 156 -23.85 -1.98 33.83
C SER A 156 -23.60 -3.21 34.70
N LEU A 157 -22.55 -3.99 34.42
CA LEU A 157 -22.19 -5.15 35.25
C LEU A 157 -21.68 -4.75 36.64
N HIS A 158 -21.04 -3.57 36.76
CA HIS A 158 -20.51 -3.09 38.05
C HIS A 158 -21.59 -2.51 38.98
N GLN A 159 -22.76 -2.13 38.46
CA GLN A 159 -23.91 -1.72 39.29
C GLN A 159 -24.79 -2.88 39.75
N SER A 160 -24.75 -4.04 39.08
CA SER A 160 -25.57 -5.20 39.47
C SER A 160 -24.92 -6.10 40.53
N VAL A 161 -23.61 -5.93 40.81
CA VAL A 161 -22.85 -6.78 41.77
C VAL A 161 -22.65 -6.10 43.13
N PHE A 162 -22.86 -4.78 43.25
CA PHE A 162 -22.68 -4.02 44.50
C PHE A 162 -23.97 -3.39 45.04
N GLY A 163 -25.14 -3.82 44.55
CA GLY A 163 -26.45 -3.32 44.98
C GLY A 163 -27.23 -4.34 45.80
N GLN A 164 -26.73 -4.70 46.99
CA GLN A 164 -27.52 -5.11 48.15
C GLN A 164 -26.83 -4.59 49.41
#